data_AF-A0A3R9VLV6-F1
#
_entry.id   AF-A0A3R9VLV6-F1
#
_cell.length_a   1.000
_cell.length_b   1.000
_cell.length_c   1.000
_cell.angle_alpha   90.00
_cell.angle_beta   90.00
_cell.angle_gamma   90.00
#
_symmetry.space_group_name_H-M   'P 1'
#
loop_
_entity.id
_entity.type
_entity.pdbx_description
1 polymer ?
#
loop_
_entity_poly.entity_id
_entity_poly.type
_entity_poly.pdbx_seq_one_letter_code
_entity_poly.pdbx_strand_id
1 'polypeptide(L)'
;MTVEPRPASVEYRWVRRGGGSAEGWRSAPYPAHGGLELQHTELAHRAGGTLEDAVRLEVRGPAAVSEWVEFSVVCEEEPPPGGSPSPGTSATPGPGASPEPEPEPDPQAGGGSGPEPGTGSGPEPGAEFDPEATA
;
A
#
# COMPACT_ATOMS: atom_id res chain seq x y z
N MET A 1 -1.58 51.12 34.81
CA MET A 1 -2.78 50.28 34.97
C MET A 1 -2.44 48.93 34.38
N THR A 2 -2.43 47.86 35.17
CA THR A 2 -2.06 46.52 34.73
C THR A 2 -3.34 45.72 34.53
N VAL A 3 -3.44 44.99 33.42
CA VAL A 3 -4.58 44.08 33.18
C VAL A 3 -4.17 42.71 33.68
N GLU A 4 -4.96 42.15 34.59
CA GLU A 4 -4.75 40.81 35.09
C GLU A 4 -5.15 39.77 34.02
N PRO A 5 -4.31 38.77 33.73
CA PRO A 5 -4.66 37.68 32.83
C PRO A 5 -5.89 36.93 33.33
N ARG A 6 -6.80 36.55 32.42
CA ARG A 6 -7.96 35.72 32.74
C ARG A 6 -7.95 34.43 31.93
N PRO A 7 -8.45 33.31 32.49
CA PRO A 7 -8.65 32.10 31.71
C PRO A 7 -9.60 32.37 30.54
N ALA A 8 -9.39 31.66 29.44
CA ALA A 8 -10.21 31.73 28.24
C ALA A 8 -10.54 30.33 27.73
N SER A 9 -11.39 30.25 26.73
CA SER A 9 -11.61 29.03 25.95
C SER A 9 -11.09 29.27 24.55
N VAL A 10 -10.30 28.33 24.04
CA VAL A 10 -9.83 28.34 22.65
C VAL A 10 -10.54 27.23 21.89
N GLU A 11 -10.80 27.44 20.60
CA GLU A 11 -11.20 26.35 19.72
C GLU A 11 -9.98 25.90 18.92
N TYR A 12 -9.80 24.60 18.73
CA TYR A 12 -8.66 24.05 18.02
C TYR A 12 -9.07 22.85 17.17
N ARG A 13 -8.25 22.51 16.18
CA ARG A 13 -8.35 21.24 15.44
C ARG A 13 -6.99 20.80 14.93
N TRP A 14 -6.85 19.50 14.73
CA TRP A 14 -5.72 18.91 14.03
C TRP A 14 -6.00 18.86 12.54
N VAL A 15 -5.00 19.08 11.69
CA VAL A 15 -5.13 19.01 10.24
C VAL A 15 -4.01 18.15 9.68
N ARG A 16 -4.35 17.21 8.79
CA ARG A 16 -3.38 16.42 8.00
C ARG A 16 -3.13 17.03 6.63
N ARG A 17 -1.89 16.94 6.15
CA ARG A 17 -1.51 17.44 4.81
C ARG A 17 -2.10 16.57 3.69
N GLY A 18 -2.07 15.25 3.84
CA GLY A 18 -2.63 14.28 2.90
C GLY A 18 -4.16 14.24 2.87
N GLY A 19 -4.83 15.01 3.73
CA GLY A 19 -6.28 15.00 3.88
C GLY A 19 -6.79 13.84 4.74
N GLY A 20 -8.09 13.58 4.65
CA GLY A 20 -8.79 12.65 5.54
C GLY A 20 -9.25 13.30 6.85
N SER A 21 -9.88 12.52 7.73
CA SER A 21 -10.61 13.04 8.89
C SER A 21 -9.69 13.55 9.99
N ALA A 22 -9.21 14.77 9.81
CA ALA A 22 -9.00 15.71 10.89
C ALA A 22 -10.30 15.82 11.71
N GLU A 23 -10.24 15.54 13.01
CA GLU A 23 -11.37 15.80 13.90
C GLU A 23 -11.85 17.26 13.71
N GLY A 24 -13.17 17.49 13.82
CA GLY A 24 -13.74 18.84 13.75
C GLY A 24 -13.17 19.78 14.82
N TRP A 25 -13.60 21.04 14.82
CA TRP A 25 -13.21 21.99 15.87
C TRP A 25 -13.62 21.47 17.26
N ARG A 26 -12.68 21.52 18.20
CA ARG A 26 -12.84 21.14 19.62
C ARG A 26 -12.54 22.36 20.48
N SER A 27 -13.08 22.41 21.69
CA SER A 27 -12.79 23.49 22.65
C SER A 27 -11.91 23.00 23.79
N ALA A 28 -10.98 23.83 24.24
CA ALA A 28 -10.17 23.58 25.43
C ALA A 28 -10.03 24.83 26.30
N PRO A 29 -9.97 24.66 27.64
CA PRO A 29 -9.69 25.77 28.55
C PRO A 29 -8.22 26.19 28.43
N TYR A 30 -7.99 27.48 28.23
CA TYR A 30 -6.66 28.10 28.25
C TYR A 30 -6.45 28.80 29.59
N PRO A 31 -5.43 28.41 30.37
CA PRO A 31 -5.22 28.95 31.70
C PRO A 31 -4.76 30.42 31.64
N ALA A 32 -5.00 31.18 32.72
CA ALA A 32 -4.53 32.56 32.83
C ALA A 32 -2.99 32.69 32.81
N HIS A 33 -2.31 31.63 33.26
CA HIS A 33 -0.85 31.55 33.33
C HIS A 33 -0.38 30.17 32.85
N GLY A 34 0.79 30.13 32.22
CA GLY A 34 1.38 28.89 31.69
C GLY A 34 0.94 28.62 30.25
N GLY A 35 0.91 27.34 29.89
CA GLY A 35 0.54 26.88 28.55
C GLY A 35 -0.54 25.79 28.59
N LEU A 36 -1.09 25.51 27.42
CA LEU A 36 -2.03 24.42 27.19
C LEU A 36 -1.31 23.35 26.36
N GLU A 37 -1.29 22.12 26.87
CA GLU A 37 -0.79 20.94 26.14
C GLU A 37 -1.96 20.16 25.57
N LEU A 38 -1.85 19.77 24.30
CA LEU A 38 -2.87 19.01 23.59
C LEU A 38 -2.21 17.77 22.98
N GLN A 39 -2.83 16.61 23.18
CA GLN A 39 -2.37 15.34 22.64
C GLN A 39 -3.24 14.92 21.46
N HIS A 40 -2.62 14.23 20.51
CA HIS A 40 -3.28 13.74 19.32
C HIS A 40 -2.61 12.49 18.79
N THR A 41 -3.42 11.59 18.25
CA THR A 41 -2.97 10.35 17.63
C THR A 41 -3.52 10.31 16.22
N GLU A 42 -2.62 10.25 15.24
CA GLU A 42 -2.99 10.08 13.84
C GLU A 42 -3.00 8.60 13.45
N LEU A 43 -4.11 8.15 12.85
CA LEU A 43 -4.15 6.83 12.22
C LEU A 43 -3.47 6.92 10.86
N ALA A 44 -2.41 6.11 10.70
CA ALA A 44 -1.57 6.02 9.52
C ALA A 44 -1.50 4.56 9.07
N HIS A 45 -2.00 4.26 7.87
CA HIS A 45 -1.96 2.90 7.32
C HIS A 45 -1.84 2.93 5.80
N ARG A 46 -0.92 2.14 5.26
CA ARG A 46 -0.78 1.85 3.84
C ARG A 46 -0.24 0.43 3.67
N ALA A 47 -1.08 -0.51 3.27
CA ALA A 47 -0.67 -1.91 3.11
C ALA A 47 0.56 -2.05 2.20
N GLY A 48 1.57 -2.80 2.68
CA GLY A 48 2.81 -3.09 1.95
C GLY A 48 3.62 -1.88 1.52
N GLY A 49 3.45 -0.73 2.17
CA GLY A 49 4.00 0.54 1.70
C GLY A 49 4.43 1.50 2.79
N THR A 50 4.98 2.63 2.36
CA THR A 50 5.31 3.77 3.21
C THR A 50 4.25 4.86 3.06
N LEU A 51 3.75 5.35 4.18
CA LEU A 51 2.94 6.57 4.26
C LEU A 51 3.81 7.69 4.81
N GLU A 52 3.96 8.75 4.02
CA GLU A 52 4.57 10.02 4.45
C GLU A 52 3.47 11.08 4.49
N ASP A 53 3.35 11.78 5.61
CA ASP A 53 2.34 12.83 5.80
C ASP A 53 2.80 13.81 6.89
N ALA A 54 2.01 14.84 7.17
CA ALA A 54 2.28 15.79 8.22
C ALA A 54 1.00 16.23 8.93
N VAL A 55 1.13 16.58 10.21
CA VAL A 55 0.04 17.10 11.05
C VAL A 55 0.37 18.52 11.53
N ARG A 56 -0.64 19.38 11.63
CA ARG A 56 -0.54 20.68 12.31
C ARG A 56 -1.75 20.95 13.21
N LEU A 57 -1.57 21.86 14.16
CA LEU A 57 -2.63 22.41 14.99
C LEU A 57 -3.11 23.75 14.43
N GLU A 58 -4.41 23.93 14.32
CA GLU A 58 -5.04 25.22 14.05
C GLU A 58 -5.86 25.66 15.27
N VAL A 59 -5.80 26.95 15.62
CA VAL A 59 -6.50 27.53 16.78
C VAL A 59 -7.33 28.74 16.34
N ARG A 60 -8.54 28.87 16.89
CA ARG A 60 -9.38 30.06 16.81
C ARG A 60 -9.48 30.73 18.17
N GLY A 61 -9.30 32.05 18.15
CA GLY A 61 -9.44 32.93 19.31
C GLY A 61 -8.38 32.75 20.40
N PRO A 62 -7.19 33.38 20.31
CA PRO A 62 -6.63 34.10 19.16
C PRO A 62 -6.31 33.16 17.99
N ALA A 63 -6.40 33.66 16.76
CA ALA A 63 -6.13 32.84 15.57
C ALA A 63 -4.63 32.52 15.46
N ALA A 64 -4.29 31.24 15.38
CA ALA A 64 -2.92 30.77 15.25
C ALA A 64 -2.86 29.43 14.50
N VAL A 65 -1.71 29.14 13.89
CA VAL A 65 -1.40 27.85 13.26
C VAL A 65 -0.01 27.43 13.69
N SER A 66 0.18 26.14 13.97
CA SER A 66 1.51 25.60 14.22
C SER A 66 2.25 25.36 12.90
N GLU A 67 3.57 25.14 13.00
CA GLU A 67 4.33 24.50 11.95
C GLU A 67 3.81 23.07 11.70
N TRP A 68 4.12 22.54 10.51
CA TRP A 68 3.87 21.15 10.17
C TRP A 68 4.85 20.23 10.89
N VAL A 69 4.35 19.11 11.40
CA VAL A 69 5.16 18.01 11.92
C VAL A 69 5.06 16.85 10.95
N GLU A 70 6.14 16.58 10.22
CA GLU A 70 6.25 15.45 9.30
C GLU A 70 6.30 14.12 10.08
N PHE A 71 5.70 13.09 9.51
CA PHE A 71 5.85 11.71 9.97
C PHE A 71 5.91 10.74 8.80
N SER A 72 6.54 9.60 9.02
CA SER A 72 6.60 8.49 8.07
C SER A 72 6.32 7.18 8.79
N VAL A 73 5.45 6.35 8.22
CA VAL A 73 5.10 5.03 8.73
C VAL A 73 5.31 4.01 7.62
N VAL A 74 6.10 2.98 7.91
CA VAL A 74 6.28 1.82 7.02
C VAL A 74 5.39 0.71 7.55
N CYS A 75 4.52 0.18 6.69
CA CYS A 75 3.70 -0.98 6.99
C CYS A 75 4.14 -2.15 6.11
N GLU A 76 4.36 -3.31 6.72
CA GLU A 76 4.61 -4.54 5.98
C GLU A 76 3.28 -5.20 5.61
N GLU A 77 3.24 -5.87 4.46
CA GLU A 77 2.11 -6.73 4.11
C GLU A 77 2.24 -8.04 4.86
N GLU A 78 1.22 -8.39 5.66
CA GLU A 78 1.17 -9.70 6.27
C GLU A 78 0.74 -10.73 5.21
N PRO A 79 1.55 -11.77 4.93
CA PRO A 79 1.15 -12.81 4.00
C PRO A 79 -0.09 -13.53 4.55
N PRO A 80 -1.01 -13.98 3.66
CA PRO A 80 -2.21 -14.67 4.11
C PRO A 80 -1.84 -15.90 4.96
N PRO A 81 -2.47 -16.09 6.12
CA PRO A 81 -2.20 -17.24 6.97
C PRO A 81 -2.58 -18.52 6.20
N GLY A 82 -1.59 -19.32 5.79
CA GLY A 82 -1.81 -20.59 5.08
C GLY A 82 -0.93 -20.83 3.86
N GLY A 83 -0.08 -19.88 3.44
CA GLY A 83 0.86 -20.05 2.34
C GLY A 83 2.06 -20.94 2.70
N SER A 84 1.84 -22.24 2.95
CA SER A 84 2.93 -23.20 2.87
C SER A 84 3.37 -23.32 1.41
N PRO A 85 4.68 -23.25 1.07
CA PRO A 85 5.11 -23.69 -0.24
C PRO A 85 4.73 -25.17 -0.36
N SER A 86 3.83 -25.50 -1.30
CA SER A 86 3.62 -26.90 -1.68
C SER A 86 5.01 -27.48 -1.99
N PRO A 87 5.42 -28.61 -1.37
CA PRO A 87 6.65 -29.25 -1.77
C PRO A 87 6.50 -29.57 -3.26
N GLY A 88 7.27 -28.86 -4.09
CA GLY A 88 7.38 -29.22 -5.49
C GLY A 88 7.70 -30.70 -5.51
N THR A 89 6.88 -31.48 -6.21
CA THR A 89 7.18 -32.90 -6.43
C THR A 89 8.56 -32.94 -7.07
N SER A 90 9.56 -33.30 -6.26
CA SER A 90 10.86 -33.69 -6.73
C SER A 90 10.61 -34.82 -7.71
N ALA A 91 10.82 -34.56 -8.99
CA ALA A 91 10.95 -35.64 -9.96
C ALA A 91 12.21 -36.41 -9.56
N THR A 92 12.01 -37.52 -8.86
CA THR A 92 13.05 -38.52 -8.62
C THR A 92 13.69 -38.90 -9.96
N PRO A 93 15.03 -38.87 -10.09
CA PRO A 93 15.71 -39.47 -11.24
C PRO A 93 15.40 -40.97 -11.28
N GLY A 94 14.61 -41.39 -12.25
CA GLY A 94 14.36 -42.82 -12.50
C GLY A 94 15.61 -43.51 -13.04
N PRO A 95 15.87 -44.78 -12.67
CA PRO A 95 17.05 -45.50 -13.12
C PRO A 95 16.85 -46.03 -14.54
N GLY A 96 17.83 -45.82 -15.41
CA GLY A 96 17.95 -46.60 -16.65
C GLY A 96 17.81 -45.81 -17.94
N ALA A 97 18.91 -45.19 -18.35
CA ALA A 97 19.39 -45.30 -19.73
C ALA A 97 20.92 -45.21 -19.67
N SER A 98 21.57 -46.36 -19.78
CA SER A 98 22.99 -46.44 -20.10
C SER A 98 23.21 -45.65 -21.40
N PRO A 99 24.22 -44.77 -21.51
CA PRO A 99 24.49 -44.10 -22.77
C PRO A 99 24.95 -45.15 -23.79
N GLU A 100 24.13 -45.38 -24.81
CA GLU A 100 24.56 -46.02 -26.05
C GLU A 100 25.52 -45.04 -26.76
N PRO A 101 26.68 -45.49 -27.26
CA PRO A 101 27.65 -44.59 -27.87
C PRO A 101 27.11 -43.98 -29.17
N GLU A 102 27.22 -42.66 -29.25
CA GLU A 102 26.89 -41.78 -30.37
C GLU A 102 27.62 -42.22 -31.67
N PRO A 103 26.96 -42.40 -32.82
CA PRO A 103 27.66 -42.59 -34.09
C PRO A 103 28.24 -41.26 -34.61
N GLU A 104 29.49 -41.32 -35.10
CA GLU A 104 30.25 -40.20 -35.68
C GLU A 104 29.53 -39.52 -36.88
N PRO A 105 29.80 -38.22 -37.15
CA PRO A 105 29.12 -37.46 -38.19
C PRO A 105 29.69 -37.70 -39.59
N ASP A 106 28.86 -38.17 -40.53
CA ASP A 106 29.15 -38.11 -41.97
C ASP A 106 28.70 -36.77 -42.58
N PRO A 107 29.55 -36.09 -43.38
CA PRO A 107 29.20 -34.84 -44.04
C PRO A 107 28.72 -35.10 -45.48
N GLN A 108 27.55 -34.57 -45.86
CA GLN A 108 27.33 -33.72 -47.05
C GLN A 108 25.89 -33.71 -47.58
N ALA A 109 25.47 -32.48 -47.89
CA ALA A 109 24.73 -32.03 -49.08
C ALA A 109 23.25 -32.40 -49.27
N GLY A 110 22.45 -31.34 -49.46
CA GLY A 110 21.28 -31.36 -50.33
C GLY A 110 20.03 -30.78 -49.69
N GLY A 111 19.57 -29.63 -50.19
CA GLY A 111 18.44 -28.89 -49.66
C GLY A 111 17.06 -29.46 -50.00
N GLY A 112 16.03 -28.77 -49.50
CA GLY A 112 14.67 -28.92 -50.02
C GLY A 112 13.56 -28.77 -48.98
N SER A 113 12.94 -27.58 -49.00
CA SER A 113 11.48 -27.35 -48.86
C SER A 113 10.81 -27.50 -47.49
N GLY A 114 10.06 -26.45 -47.11
CA GLY A 114 9.07 -26.43 -46.01
C GLY A 114 7.85 -27.34 -46.28
N PRO A 115 6.78 -27.31 -45.46
CA PRO A 115 6.09 -26.08 -45.03
C PRO A 115 5.71 -26.00 -43.54
N GLU A 116 5.28 -24.80 -43.12
CA GLU A 116 4.50 -24.57 -41.90
C GLU A 116 3.16 -25.34 -41.93
N PRO A 117 2.68 -25.78 -40.76
CA PRO A 117 1.28 -25.63 -40.39
C PRO A 117 1.19 -24.81 -39.08
N GLY A 118 0.37 -23.78 -38.94
CA GLY A 118 -1.00 -23.65 -39.44
C GLY A 118 -1.99 -23.82 -38.28
N THR A 119 -2.21 -22.72 -37.54
CA THR A 119 -3.48 -22.19 -37.03
C THR A 119 -4.49 -23.06 -36.25
N GLY A 120 -4.90 -22.53 -35.09
CA GLY A 120 -6.25 -22.63 -34.52
C GLY A 120 -6.25 -23.21 -33.10
N SER A 121 -6.99 -22.74 -32.09
CA SER A 121 -8.06 -21.75 -31.93
C SER A 121 -8.13 -21.52 -30.40
N GLY A 122 -8.18 -20.31 -29.85
CA GLY A 122 -9.39 -19.49 -29.70
C GLY A 122 -9.62 -19.19 -28.20
N PRO A 123 -9.92 -17.94 -27.79
CA PRO A 123 -10.08 -17.54 -26.39
C PRO A 123 -11.47 -17.92 -25.83
N GLU A 124 -11.54 -18.33 -24.57
CA GLU A 124 -12.81 -18.42 -23.83
C GLU A 124 -13.28 -17.02 -23.38
N PRO A 125 -14.53 -16.62 -23.69
CA PRO A 125 -15.12 -15.38 -23.20
C PRO A 125 -15.97 -15.58 -21.93
N GLY A 126 -15.99 -14.54 -21.08
CA GLY A 126 -17.23 -14.14 -20.40
C GLY A 126 -17.28 -14.29 -18.87
N ALA A 127 -17.09 -13.17 -18.18
CA ALA A 127 -17.95 -12.77 -17.06
C ALA A 127 -17.89 -11.23 -16.94
N GLU A 128 -18.72 -10.57 -17.75
CA GLU A 128 -19.05 -9.15 -17.62
C GLU A 128 -19.92 -8.99 -16.36
N PHE A 129 -19.54 -8.06 -15.48
CA PHE A 129 -20.28 -7.75 -14.25
C PHE A 129 -21.39 -6.76 -14.62
N ASP A 130 -22.64 -7.14 -14.38
CA ASP A 130 -23.85 -6.36 -14.66
C ASP A 130 -24.15 -5.43 -13.47
N PRO A 131 -24.07 -4.08 -13.63
CA PRO A 131 -24.39 -3.14 -12.57
C PRO A 131 -25.79 -2.55 -12.75
N GLU A 132 -26.84 -3.35 -13.00
CA GLU A 132 -28.21 -2.86 -12.86
C GLU A 132 -29.20 -3.94 -12.37
N ALA A 133 -29.17 -4.23 -11.07
CA ALA A 133 -30.31 -4.78 -10.34
C ALA A 133 -30.80 -3.75 -9.31
N THR A 134 -31.62 -2.81 -9.80
CA THR A 134 -32.67 -2.10 -9.03
C THR A 134 -33.66 -3.16 -8.49
N ALA A 135 -34.44 -3.04 -7.41
CA ALA A 135 -35.00 -1.94 -6.64
C ALA A 135 -35.49 -2.48 -5.29
#